data_AF-A0A357XWT7-F1
#
_entry.id   AF-A0A357XWT7-F1
#
_cell.length_a   1.000
_cell.length_b   1.000
_cell.length_c   1.000
_cell.angle_alpha   90.00
_cell.angle_beta   90.00
_cell.angle_gamma   90.00
#
_symmetry.space_group_name_H-M   'P 1'
#
loop_
_entity.id
_entity.type
_entity.pdbx_description
1 polymer ?
#
loop_
_entity_poly.entity_id
_entity_poly.type
_entity_poly.pdbx_seq_one_letter_code
_entity_poly.pdbx_strand_id
1 'polypeptide(L)'
;MDKMVRVLVSYSRIFPSYFDVTEQVWYKTLGITMRFRIPTRFFPLFFLLFAVSAQGQPDTDLETLRRHVEVLTSEECAGRLAGSEGGRYAGDYLIAELRKMGIEPVVREFDWQPVWAITQIQSPGGIPKPVEFSVQPPVYSSGKQAPESSASGNFKGLQYKKYPYRNIHCVFKGNDAELSGETVILSAHYDHVGRESGGQHRIFPGANDNASGVATVLLVAKYLAALKTPPSRTIVLAFWDGEELGLCGSTYYTRAPLGPLKQTVFGLTLDMLGTLKNETLYVVGWRSGRGMRQFLSRCNSQCDGPCGGQCNPCTATDEHEPLNLDFVYPMWINSDHYPLYMKRIPSLLFFTGFDGPYHHPDDTQDRLSYEGMEKIAQFVQNAILHAANEPASQLPTYRTAEQLSLLTGLDDLQGATGTKKTPGMRNPRELKLRKSSAETDVLILRDVPEHSVLWRSGLRPNDRIYRIDGKAVDLEAIDDLGKRGTEDFFEEPHVLEVETDGKIRLVQTGPNGV
;
A
#
# COMPACT_ATOMS: atom_id res chain seq x y z
N MET A 1 12.13 16.14 30.73
CA MET A 1 12.59 16.44 32.11
C MET A 1 13.14 17.86 32.28
N ASP A 2 13.90 18.41 31.32
CA ASP A 2 14.58 19.72 31.46
C ASP A 2 13.64 20.95 31.53
N LYS A 3 12.43 20.85 30.97
CA LYS A 3 11.40 21.92 31.04
C LYS A 3 10.77 22.10 32.43
N MET A 4 10.66 21.02 33.20
CA MET A 4 9.94 21.02 34.48
C MET A 4 10.72 21.75 35.58
N VAL A 5 12.05 21.63 35.55
CA VAL A 5 12.96 22.36 36.46
C VAL A 5 12.92 23.87 36.17
N ARG A 6 12.84 24.28 34.90
CA ARG A 6 12.72 25.70 34.52
C ARG A 6 11.41 26.33 34.99
N VAL A 7 10.31 25.58 34.97
CA VAL A 7 9.01 26.04 35.48
C VAL A 7 9.05 26.26 37.00
N LEU A 8 9.63 25.32 37.75
CA LEU A 8 9.74 25.43 39.22
C LEU A 8 10.64 26.60 39.67
N VAL A 9 11.74 26.85 38.96
CA VAL A 9 12.63 28.00 39.20
C VAL A 9 11.95 29.34 38.85
N SER A 10 11.01 29.34 37.90
CA SER A 10 10.27 30.55 37.52
C SER A 10 9.21 30.91 38.56
N TYR A 11 8.54 29.91 39.15
CA TYR A 11 7.52 30.11 40.18
C TYR A 11 8.08 30.61 41.52
N SER A 12 9.29 30.18 41.91
CA SER A 12 9.93 30.63 43.16
C SER A 12 10.31 32.10 43.15
N ARG A 13 10.47 32.71 41.97
CA ARG A 13 10.73 34.16 41.80
C ARG A 13 9.48 35.02 41.94
N ILE A 14 8.29 34.43 41.77
CA ILE A 14 7.02 35.17 41.73
C ILE A 14 6.38 35.23 43.13
N PHE A 15 6.62 34.25 44.01
CA PHE A 15 5.94 34.14 45.31
C PHE A 15 6.89 33.84 46.48
N PRO A 16 7.77 34.80 46.88
CA PRO A 16 8.79 34.58 47.90
C PRO A 16 8.22 34.40 49.32
N SER A 17 7.00 34.84 49.60
CA SER A 17 6.37 34.82 50.95
C SER A 17 5.75 33.47 51.36
N TYR A 18 5.79 32.45 50.49
CA TYR A 18 5.13 31.15 50.74
C TYR A 18 6.09 30.04 51.22
N PHE A 19 7.38 30.36 51.39
CA PHE A 19 8.42 29.41 51.77
C PHE A 19 8.95 29.70 53.18
N ASP A 20 8.24 29.21 54.20
CA ASP A 20 8.72 29.17 55.58
C ASP A 20 8.53 27.76 56.20
N VAL A 21 9.55 27.32 56.93
CA VAL A 21 9.98 25.92 57.10
C VAL A 21 9.50 25.32 58.42
N THR A 22 8.76 24.20 58.37
CA THR A 22 8.88 23.05 59.31
C THR A 22 8.05 21.85 58.80
N GLU A 23 8.62 20.64 58.96
CA GLU A 23 8.20 19.28 58.52
C GLU A 23 8.66 18.76 57.12
N GLN A 24 9.11 17.48 57.09
CA GLN A 24 10.14 16.94 56.19
C GLN A 24 9.60 15.89 55.18
N VAL A 25 9.96 16.01 53.90
CA VAL A 25 9.89 14.92 52.89
C VAL A 25 11.19 14.93 52.07
N TRP A 26 11.76 13.76 51.79
CA TRP A 26 13.08 13.60 51.17
C TRP A 26 12.98 13.11 49.72
N TYR A 27 13.65 13.78 48.77
CA TYR A 27 13.93 13.27 47.42
C TYR A 27 15.42 13.45 47.09
N LYS A 28 16.05 12.45 46.46
CA LYS A 28 17.49 12.41 46.17
C LYS A 28 17.75 12.28 44.67
N THR A 29 18.17 13.36 44.01
CA THR A 29 19.00 13.31 42.78
C THR A 29 19.72 14.65 42.56
N LEU A 30 21.00 14.61 42.17
CA LEU A 30 21.87 15.77 41.85
C LEU A 30 22.19 16.78 42.98
N GLY A 31 22.28 16.32 44.23
CA GLY A 31 22.94 17.09 45.31
C GLY A 31 22.26 18.39 45.76
N ILE A 32 21.12 18.75 45.17
CA ILE A 32 20.32 19.92 45.53
C ILE A 32 18.98 19.45 46.09
N THR A 33 18.79 19.59 47.40
CA THR A 33 17.53 19.30 48.08
C THR A 33 16.62 20.52 48.01
N MET A 34 15.53 20.48 47.23
CA MET A 34 14.50 21.53 47.21
C MET A 34 13.26 21.13 48.02
N ARG A 35 12.79 22.03 48.89
CA ARG A 35 11.60 21.88 49.75
C ARG A 35 10.41 22.62 49.14
N PHE A 36 9.23 21.99 49.08
CA PHE A 36 7.97 22.62 48.68
C PHE A 36 6.87 22.38 49.72
N ARG A 37 6.02 23.40 49.97
CA ARG A 37 4.82 23.32 50.83
C ARG A 37 3.57 23.47 49.96
N ILE A 38 2.72 22.45 49.91
CA ILE A 38 1.41 22.53 49.24
C ILE A 38 0.34 22.69 50.34
N PRO A 39 -0.41 23.80 50.39
CA PRO A 39 -1.49 23.95 51.36
C PRO A 39 -2.55 22.86 51.12
N THR A 40 -3.08 22.25 52.18
CA THR A 40 -4.11 21.19 52.15
C THR A 40 -5.38 21.57 51.37
N ARG A 41 -5.62 22.86 51.17
CA ARG A 41 -6.74 23.38 50.35
C ARG A 41 -6.51 23.25 48.83
N PHE A 42 -5.30 22.92 48.39
CA PHE A 42 -4.95 22.67 46.98
C PHE A 42 -4.62 21.21 46.67
N PHE A 43 -4.71 20.32 47.67
CA PHE A 43 -4.53 18.87 47.50
C PHE A 43 -5.43 18.25 46.42
N PRO A 44 -6.72 18.67 46.26
CA PRO A 44 -7.56 18.19 45.16
C PRO A 44 -7.09 18.72 43.80
N LEU A 45 -6.55 19.94 43.74
CA LEU A 45 -6.09 20.58 42.50
C LEU A 45 -4.78 19.94 41.99
N PHE A 46 -3.91 19.51 42.91
CA PHE A 46 -2.68 18.79 42.60
C PHE A 46 -2.98 17.38 42.06
N PHE A 47 -4.00 16.71 42.60
CA PHE A 47 -4.51 15.45 42.04
C PHE A 47 -5.21 15.64 40.69
N LEU A 48 -5.90 16.78 40.47
CA LEU A 48 -6.48 17.09 39.16
C LEU A 48 -5.40 17.29 38.09
N LEU A 49 -4.29 17.95 38.43
CA LEU A 49 -3.14 18.14 37.53
C LEU A 49 -2.41 16.81 37.22
N PHE A 50 -2.34 15.89 38.20
CA PHE A 50 -1.84 14.52 37.97
C PHE A 50 -2.82 13.63 37.19
N ALA A 51 -4.13 13.76 37.42
CA ALA A 51 -5.16 13.02 36.70
C ALA A 51 -5.27 13.45 35.23
N VAL A 52 -5.04 14.73 34.93
CA VAL A 52 -4.93 15.22 33.54
C VAL A 52 -3.67 14.70 32.85
N SER A 53 -2.61 14.39 33.61
CA SER A 53 -1.38 13.80 33.07
C SER A 53 -1.43 12.27 32.91
N ALA A 54 -2.52 11.62 33.35
CA ALA A 54 -2.71 10.17 33.25
C ALA A 54 -3.52 9.75 32.01
N GLN A 55 -3.89 10.69 31.14
CA GLN A 55 -4.22 10.32 29.75
C GLN A 55 -2.90 9.88 29.11
N GLY A 56 -2.73 8.57 28.93
CA GLY A 56 -1.60 8.00 28.21
C GLY A 56 -1.43 8.73 26.87
N GLN A 57 -0.19 9.04 26.51
CA GLN A 57 0.11 9.52 25.16
C GLN A 57 -0.50 8.52 24.16
N PRO A 58 -1.13 8.97 23.07
CA PRO A 58 -1.64 8.06 22.06
C PRO A 58 -0.48 7.21 21.52
N ASP A 59 -0.75 5.92 21.31
CA ASP A 59 0.23 4.98 20.75
C ASP A 59 0.85 5.55 19.47
N THR A 60 2.16 5.39 19.35
CA THR A 60 2.89 5.66 18.10
C THR A 60 2.36 4.75 16.99
N ASP A 61 2.61 5.11 15.73
CA ASP A 61 2.12 4.31 14.60
C ASP A 61 2.83 2.93 14.55
N LEU A 62 4.11 2.87 14.91
CA LEU A 62 4.84 1.61 15.12
C LEU A 62 4.22 0.72 16.21
N GLU A 63 3.87 1.29 17.37
CA GLU A 63 3.18 0.53 18.44
C GLU A 63 1.79 0.07 17.99
N THR A 64 1.09 0.91 17.23
CA THR A 64 -0.21 0.57 16.64
C THR A 64 -0.09 -0.64 15.71
N LEU A 65 0.89 -0.62 14.78
CA LEU A 65 1.13 -1.72 13.84
C LEU A 65 1.51 -3.01 14.56
N ARG A 66 2.46 -2.94 15.52
CA ARG A 66 2.89 -4.10 16.33
C ARG A 66 1.71 -4.73 17.05
N ARG A 67 0.92 -3.93 17.75
CA ARG A 67 -0.27 -4.40 18.49
C ARG A 67 -1.27 -5.12 17.60
N HIS A 68 -1.51 -4.61 16.39
CA HIS A 68 -2.43 -5.23 15.44
C HIS A 68 -1.91 -6.58 14.94
N VAL A 69 -0.64 -6.64 14.53
CA VAL A 69 -0.02 -7.89 14.09
C VAL A 69 -0.05 -8.92 15.21
N GLU A 70 0.39 -8.55 16.42
CA GLU A 70 0.45 -9.45 17.59
C GLU A 70 -0.88 -10.12 17.92
N VAL A 71 -1.99 -9.36 17.85
CA VAL A 71 -3.32 -9.95 18.09
C VAL A 71 -3.73 -10.87 16.94
N LEU A 72 -3.47 -10.47 15.71
CA LEU A 72 -3.84 -11.28 14.54
C LEU A 72 -3.04 -12.58 14.51
N THR A 73 -1.78 -12.60 14.92
CA THR A 73 -0.90 -13.80 14.96
C THR A 73 -1.04 -14.63 16.23
N SER A 74 -1.96 -14.26 17.13
CA SER A 74 -2.16 -14.92 18.42
C SER A 74 -2.64 -16.37 18.32
N GLU A 75 -2.51 -17.10 19.44
CA GLU A 75 -3.03 -18.46 19.58
C GLU A 75 -4.55 -18.54 19.41
N GLU A 76 -5.28 -17.52 19.87
CA GLU A 76 -6.74 -17.38 19.72
C GLU A 76 -7.15 -17.27 18.26
N CYS A 77 -6.36 -16.55 17.47
CA CYS A 77 -6.52 -16.46 16.03
C CYS A 77 -6.23 -17.80 15.33
N ALA A 78 -5.42 -18.68 15.91
CA ALA A 78 -5.18 -20.05 15.43
C ALA A 78 -4.88 -20.17 13.92
N GLY A 79 -4.18 -19.17 13.37
CA GLY A 79 -3.85 -19.06 11.94
C GLY A 79 -5.00 -18.63 11.03
N ARG A 80 -6.09 -18.12 11.62
CA ARG A 80 -7.18 -17.37 10.98
C ARG A 80 -7.80 -18.04 9.75
N LEU A 81 -7.90 -19.37 9.74
CA LEU A 81 -8.56 -20.08 8.65
C LEU A 81 -9.98 -19.55 8.43
N ALA A 82 -10.32 -19.20 7.20
CA ALA A 82 -11.65 -18.70 6.85
C ALA A 82 -12.77 -19.63 7.34
N GLY A 83 -13.79 -19.05 7.97
CA GLY A 83 -14.91 -19.79 8.58
C GLY A 83 -14.58 -20.59 9.86
N SER A 84 -13.34 -20.56 10.35
CA SER A 84 -12.96 -21.17 11.63
C SER A 84 -13.29 -20.28 12.83
N GLU A 85 -13.11 -20.81 14.06
CA GLU A 85 -13.22 -19.98 15.29
C GLU A 85 -12.16 -18.89 15.33
N GLY A 86 -10.92 -19.20 14.92
CA GLY A 86 -9.83 -18.22 14.87
C GLY A 86 -10.06 -17.12 13.83
N GLY A 87 -10.61 -17.47 12.66
CA GLY A 87 -11.05 -16.48 11.66
C GLY A 87 -12.19 -15.59 12.17
N ARG A 88 -13.16 -16.16 12.91
CA ARG A 88 -14.22 -15.37 13.59
C ARG A 88 -13.64 -14.44 14.65
N TYR A 89 -12.71 -14.93 15.46
CA TYR A 89 -12.03 -14.11 16.47
C TYR A 89 -11.30 -12.92 15.81
N ALA A 90 -10.55 -13.16 14.74
CA ALA A 90 -9.89 -12.09 13.97
C ALA A 90 -10.90 -11.06 13.44
N GLY A 91 -12.00 -11.50 12.82
CA GLY A 91 -13.01 -10.56 12.34
C GLY A 91 -13.72 -9.77 13.45
N ASP A 92 -13.97 -10.39 14.61
CA ASP A 92 -14.58 -9.71 15.76
C ASP A 92 -13.62 -8.66 16.34
N TYR A 93 -12.31 -8.97 16.37
CA TYR A 93 -11.26 -8.04 16.71
C TYR A 93 -11.24 -6.83 15.77
N LEU A 94 -11.28 -7.05 14.44
CA LEU A 94 -11.33 -5.95 13.47
C LEU A 94 -12.54 -5.04 13.69
N ILE A 95 -13.73 -5.62 13.88
CA ILE A 95 -14.96 -4.88 14.17
C ILE A 95 -14.79 -4.03 15.44
N ALA A 96 -14.18 -4.59 16.49
CA ALA A 96 -13.95 -3.88 17.74
C ALA A 96 -12.96 -2.72 17.59
N GLU A 97 -11.85 -2.93 16.87
CA GLU A 97 -10.86 -1.87 16.63
C GLU A 97 -11.44 -0.71 15.82
N LEU A 98 -12.22 -1.01 14.78
CA LEU A 98 -12.90 0.02 13.98
C LEU A 98 -13.87 0.84 14.83
N ARG A 99 -14.66 0.17 15.70
CA ARG A 99 -15.57 0.86 16.63
C ARG A 99 -14.84 1.72 17.65
N LYS A 100 -13.66 1.31 18.12
CA LYS A 100 -12.81 2.16 19.00
C LYS A 100 -12.37 3.45 18.30
N MET A 101 -12.21 3.42 16.98
CA MET A 101 -11.92 4.59 16.16
C MET A 101 -13.18 5.43 15.82
N GLY A 102 -14.36 5.05 16.33
CA GLY A 102 -15.63 5.71 16.02
C GLY A 102 -16.21 5.35 14.64
N ILE A 103 -15.69 4.29 14.00
CA ILE A 103 -16.12 3.82 12.69
C ILE A 103 -17.13 2.67 12.91
N GLU A 104 -18.33 2.77 12.35
CA GLU A 104 -19.26 1.63 12.34
C GLU A 104 -19.02 0.77 11.08
N PRO A 105 -18.57 -0.49 11.24
CA PRO A 105 -18.27 -1.35 10.10
C PRO A 105 -19.52 -1.95 9.47
N VAL A 106 -19.48 -2.16 8.16
CA VAL A 106 -20.48 -2.93 7.40
C VAL A 106 -19.98 -4.36 7.24
N VAL A 107 -20.65 -5.29 7.94
CA VAL A 107 -20.33 -6.72 7.93
C VAL A 107 -21.23 -7.45 6.92
N ARG A 108 -20.63 -8.28 6.06
CA ARG A 108 -21.33 -9.10 5.08
C ARG A 108 -20.93 -10.55 5.25
N GLU A 109 -21.84 -11.36 5.80
CA GLU A 109 -21.70 -12.80 5.86
C GLU A 109 -22.27 -13.44 4.60
N PHE A 110 -21.59 -14.46 4.09
CA PHE A 110 -22.01 -15.14 2.87
C PHE A 110 -21.53 -16.60 2.84
N ASP A 111 -22.36 -17.46 2.24
CA ASP A 111 -21.99 -18.81 1.87
C ASP A 111 -21.38 -18.78 0.47
N TRP A 112 -20.18 -19.33 0.29
CA TRP A 112 -19.55 -19.45 -1.02
C TRP A 112 -18.89 -20.81 -1.21
N GLN A 113 -18.95 -21.31 -2.44
CA GLN A 113 -18.25 -22.54 -2.82
C GLN A 113 -17.01 -22.16 -3.62
N PRO A 114 -15.80 -22.35 -3.10
CA PRO A 114 -14.59 -22.05 -3.85
C PRO A 114 -14.46 -22.98 -5.06
N VAL A 115 -13.92 -22.46 -6.17
CA VAL A 115 -13.92 -23.16 -7.47
C VAL A 115 -13.06 -24.44 -7.43
N TRP A 116 -12.00 -24.49 -6.61
CA TRP A 116 -11.20 -25.71 -6.42
C TRP A 116 -11.96 -26.82 -5.66
N ALA A 117 -13.02 -26.50 -4.93
CA ALA A 117 -13.88 -27.50 -4.31
C ALA A 117 -14.78 -28.22 -5.33
N ILE A 118 -14.84 -27.74 -6.59
CA ILE A 118 -15.55 -28.41 -7.69
C ILE A 118 -14.68 -29.54 -8.30
N THR A 119 -13.36 -29.53 -8.06
CA THR A 119 -12.42 -30.55 -8.59
C THR A 119 -12.05 -31.68 -7.62
N GLN A 120 -12.58 -31.72 -6.39
CA GLN A 120 -12.34 -32.82 -5.44
C GLN A 120 -13.28 -34.02 -5.60
N ILE A 121 -13.35 -34.61 -6.79
CA ILE A 121 -13.91 -35.96 -6.96
C ILE A 121 -12.92 -36.81 -7.76
N GLN A 122 -12.45 -37.89 -7.12
CA GLN A 122 -11.46 -38.92 -7.51
C GLN A 122 -10.04 -38.64 -6.99
N SER A 123 -9.63 -39.10 -5.81
CA SER A 123 -9.40 -40.54 -5.53
C SER A 123 -9.32 -40.82 -4.02
N PRO A 124 -9.75 -42.00 -3.54
CA PRO A 124 -9.58 -42.39 -2.14
C PRO A 124 -8.11 -42.75 -1.86
N GLY A 125 -7.47 -42.03 -0.94
CA GLY A 125 -6.20 -42.45 -0.32
C GLY A 125 -4.92 -41.73 -0.74
N GLY A 126 -4.96 -40.61 -1.47
CA GLY A 126 -3.77 -39.83 -1.84
C GLY A 126 -3.64 -38.52 -1.05
N ILE A 127 -2.41 -38.18 -0.64
CA ILE A 127 -2.04 -36.90 -0.01
C ILE A 127 -2.48 -35.73 -0.90
N PRO A 128 -3.11 -34.67 -0.37
CA PRO A 128 -3.48 -33.51 -1.16
C PRO A 128 -2.21 -32.78 -1.62
N LYS A 129 -2.02 -32.69 -2.94
CA LYS A 129 -1.13 -31.66 -3.50
C LYS A 129 -2.00 -30.44 -3.81
N PRO A 130 -1.55 -29.22 -3.48
CA PRO A 130 -2.08 -28.03 -4.11
C PRO A 130 -2.04 -28.26 -5.62
N VAL A 131 -3.14 -27.99 -6.30
CA VAL A 131 -3.06 -27.84 -7.75
C VAL A 131 -2.22 -26.60 -7.95
N GLU A 132 -0.96 -26.76 -8.37
CA GLU A 132 -0.19 -25.67 -8.96
C GLU A 132 -1.06 -25.16 -10.12
N PHE A 133 -1.63 -23.97 -9.96
CA PHE A 133 -2.19 -23.24 -11.08
C PHE A 133 -1.02 -22.75 -11.94
N SER A 134 -0.40 -23.68 -12.67
CA SER A 134 0.28 -23.37 -13.92
C SER A 134 -0.79 -23.00 -14.94
N VAL A 135 -1.31 -21.79 -14.83
CA VAL A 135 -1.99 -21.16 -15.97
C VAL A 135 -0.86 -20.71 -16.88
N GLN A 136 -0.37 -21.62 -17.74
CA GLN A 136 0.40 -21.16 -18.88
C GLN A 136 -0.46 -20.12 -19.61
N PRO A 137 0.07 -18.92 -19.92
CA PRO A 137 -0.68 -17.92 -20.65
C PRO A 137 -1.20 -18.56 -21.94
N PRO A 138 -2.44 -18.27 -22.38
CA PRO A 138 -2.90 -18.78 -23.65
C PRO A 138 -1.93 -18.27 -24.72
N VAL A 139 -1.20 -19.21 -25.33
CA VAL A 139 -0.44 -18.95 -26.54
C VAL A 139 -1.46 -18.53 -27.59
N TYR A 140 -1.51 -17.23 -27.90
CA TYR A 140 -2.23 -16.72 -29.06
C TYR A 140 -1.50 -17.19 -30.32
N SER A 141 -1.76 -18.44 -30.71
CA SER A 141 -1.50 -18.91 -32.06
C SER A 141 -2.77 -18.68 -32.88
N SER A 142 -2.58 -17.92 -33.95
CA SER A 142 -3.56 -17.52 -34.94
C SER A 142 -4.54 -18.62 -35.35
N GLY A 143 -5.84 -18.35 -35.25
CA GLY A 143 -6.79 -18.80 -36.26
C GLY A 143 -7.48 -20.16 -36.09
N LYS A 144 -7.74 -20.66 -34.88
CA LYS A 144 -8.72 -21.75 -34.69
C LYS A 144 -9.72 -21.40 -33.58
N GLN A 145 -11.02 -21.57 -33.88
CA GLN A 145 -12.13 -21.43 -32.93
C GLN A 145 -11.84 -22.18 -31.62
N ALA A 146 -12.16 -21.55 -30.49
CA ALA A 146 -12.17 -22.21 -29.20
C ALA A 146 -13.10 -23.44 -29.25
N PRO A 147 -12.67 -24.62 -28.79
CA PRO A 147 -13.58 -25.75 -28.70
C PRO A 147 -14.64 -25.43 -27.65
N GLU A 148 -15.93 -25.54 -28.02
CA GLU A 148 -17.02 -25.64 -27.06
C GLU A 148 -16.79 -26.89 -26.20
N SER A 149 -16.21 -26.73 -25.01
CA SER A 149 -16.13 -27.81 -24.03
C SER A 149 -17.42 -27.83 -23.20
N SER A 150 -18.44 -28.49 -23.73
CA SER A 150 -19.53 -29.00 -22.90
C SER A 150 -18.98 -30.12 -22.02
N ALA A 151 -18.60 -29.81 -20.78
CA ALA A 151 -18.29 -30.82 -19.79
C ALA A 151 -19.59 -31.49 -19.30
N SER A 152 -20.04 -32.53 -20.00
CA SER A 152 -21.08 -33.44 -19.51
C SER A 152 -20.46 -34.50 -18.60
N GLY A 153 -20.23 -34.16 -17.33
CA GLY A 153 -19.86 -35.10 -16.28
C GLY A 153 -21.05 -35.39 -15.36
N ASN A 154 -21.24 -36.66 -14.95
CA ASN A 154 -22.25 -37.02 -13.96
C ASN A 154 -21.81 -36.53 -12.56
N PHE A 155 -22.28 -35.34 -12.13
CA PHE A 155 -22.02 -34.74 -10.82
C PHE A 155 -22.86 -35.38 -9.68
N LYS A 156 -22.85 -36.70 -9.54
CA LYS A 156 -23.43 -37.37 -8.36
C LYS A 156 -22.39 -37.40 -7.24
N GLY A 157 -22.61 -36.63 -6.17
CA GLY A 157 -21.81 -36.70 -4.93
C GLY A 157 -21.14 -35.40 -4.47
N LEU A 158 -21.38 -34.25 -5.10
CA LEU A 158 -20.95 -32.95 -4.57
C LEU A 158 -21.67 -32.70 -3.23
N GLN A 159 -20.96 -32.86 -2.12
CA GLN A 159 -21.44 -32.36 -0.83
C GLN A 159 -21.20 -30.86 -0.80
N TYR A 160 -22.30 -30.10 -0.81
CA TYR A 160 -22.27 -28.67 -0.57
C TYR A 160 -21.82 -28.45 0.88
N LYS A 161 -20.58 -27.98 1.07
CA LYS A 161 -20.11 -27.57 2.39
C LYS A 161 -20.30 -26.07 2.48
N LYS A 162 -21.12 -25.62 3.42
CA LYS A 162 -21.25 -24.19 3.72
C LYS A 162 -19.93 -23.72 4.33
N TYR A 163 -19.32 -22.74 3.70
CA TYR A 163 -18.20 -21.98 4.25
C TYR A 163 -18.74 -20.59 4.61
N PRO A 164 -18.99 -20.31 5.90
CA PRO A 164 -19.52 -19.02 6.33
C PRO A 164 -18.37 -18.00 6.33
N TYR A 165 -18.20 -17.30 5.22
CA TYR A 165 -17.24 -16.22 5.08
C TYR A 165 -17.82 -14.90 5.57
N ARG A 166 -16.96 -13.96 5.97
CA ARG A 166 -17.38 -12.66 6.50
C ARG A 166 -16.48 -11.52 6.04
N ASN A 167 -16.91 -10.77 5.02
CA ASN A 167 -16.22 -9.53 4.66
C ASN A 167 -16.59 -8.41 5.64
N ILE A 168 -15.60 -7.60 6.03
CA ILE A 168 -15.78 -6.44 6.91
C ILE A 168 -15.36 -5.18 6.15
N HIS A 169 -16.19 -4.15 6.17
CA HIS A 169 -15.91 -2.91 5.44
C HIS A 169 -16.05 -1.67 6.31
N CYS A 170 -15.29 -0.64 6.00
CA CYS A 170 -15.44 0.72 6.55
C CYS A 170 -15.81 1.64 5.40
N VAL A 171 -16.73 2.58 5.64
CA VAL A 171 -17.14 3.55 4.61
C VAL A 171 -16.90 4.96 5.10
N PHE A 172 -15.92 5.65 4.52
CA PHE A 172 -15.71 7.08 4.70
C PHE A 172 -16.45 7.79 3.57
N LYS A 173 -17.60 8.38 3.89
CA LYS A 173 -18.47 9.02 2.89
C LYS A 173 -17.79 10.25 2.30
N GLY A 174 -17.86 10.34 0.97
CA GLY A 174 -17.44 11.54 0.24
C GLY A 174 -18.37 12.73 0.54
N ASN A 175 -17.83 13.95 0.50
CA ASN A 175 -18.60 15.19 0.73
C ASN A 175 -18.86 16.03 -0.53
N ASP A 176 -18.30 15.64 -1.68
CA ASP A 176 -18.49 16.36 -2.93
C ASP A 176 -19.77 15.93 -3.65
N ALA A 177 -20.54 16.88 -4.17
CA ALA A 177 -21.86 16.60 -4.76
C ALA A 177 -21.79 15.75 -6.04
N GLU A 178 -20.69 15.84 -6.80
CA GLU A 178 -20.50 15.11 -8.06
C GLU A 178 -19.70 13.83 -7.84
N LEU A 179 -18.71 13.87 -6.93
CA LEU A 179 -17.76 12.78 -6.73
C LEU A 179 -18.12 11.81 -5.61
N SER A 180 -19.01 12.17 -4.67
CA SER A 180 -19.33 11.31 -3.51
C SER A 180 -19.96 9.96 -3.88
N GLY A 181 -20.56 9.84 -5.08
CA GLY A 181 -21.05 8.58 -5.64
C GLY A 181 -19.94 7.65 -6.16
N GLU A 182 -18.75 8.19 -6.47
CA GLU A 182 -17.60 7.40 -6.87
C GLU A 182 -16.92 6.76 -5.66
N THR A 183 -16.33 5.58 -5.87
CA THR A 183 -15.72 4.78 -4.81
C THR A 183 -14.25 4.48 -5.08
N VAL A 184 -13.42 4.72 -4.08
CA VAL A 184 -12.02 4.25 -4.00
C VAL A 184 -11.97 3.11 -2.99
N ILE A 185 -11.35 1.98 -3.35
CA ILE A 185 -11.22 0.81 -2.47
C ILE A 185 -9.77 0.64 -2.03
N LEU A 186 -9.53 0.50 -0.72
CA LEU A 186 -8.30 -0.02 -0.14
C LEU A 186 -8.63 -1.33 0.57
N SER A 187 -7.81 -2.37 0.39
CA SER A 187 -8.12 -3.67 0.99
C SER A 187 -6.93 -4.51 1.41
N ALA A 188 -7.18 -5.46 2.31
CA ALA A 188 -6.31 -6.59 2.65
C ALA A 188 -7.19 -7.80 3.01
N HIS A 189 -6.70 -9.03 2.88
CA HIS A 189 -7.40 -10.18 3.45
C HIS A 189 -6.95 -10.42 4.89
N TYR A 190 -7.86 -10.88 5.74
CA TYR A 190 -7.56 -11.14 7.14
C TYR A 190 -7.48 -12.62 7.49
N ASP A 191 -7.98 -13.49 6.61
CA ASP A 191 -7.80 -14.93 6.76
C ASP A 191 -6.36 -15.35 6.46
N HIS A 192 -6.00 -16.53 6.94
CA HIS A 192 -4.76 -17.22 6.59
C HIS A 192 -5.01 -18.74 6.55
N VAL A 193 -3.96 -19.57 6.41
CA VAL A 193 -4.09 -21.02 6.15
C VAL A 193 -4.43 -21.88 7.37
N GLY A 194 -4.45 -21.33 8.59
CA GLY A 194 -4.82 -22.05 9.81
C GLY A 194 -3.69 -22.88 10.43
N ARG A 195 -3.90 -24.20 10.52
CA ARG A 195 -2.99 -25.14 11.18
C ARG A 195 -2.50 -26.21 10.22
N GLU A 196 -1.32 -26.75 10.51
CA GLU A 196 -0.76 -27.89 9.77
C GLU A 196 -1.75 -29.07 9.74
N SER A 197 -1.96 -29.63 8.56
CA SER A 197 -2.73 -30.86 8.40
C SER A 197 -1.86 -32.09 8.65
N GLY A 198 -2.30 -33.01 9.52
CA GLY A 198 -1.71 -34.35 9.65
C GLY A 198 -0.34 -34.43 10.34
N GLY A 199 -0.17 -33.76 11.49
CA GLY A 199 1.09 -33.77 12.24
C GLY A 199 1.02 -33.02 13.57
N GLN A 200 2.04 -32.24 13.92
CA GLN A 200 2.18 -31.53 15.20
C GLN A 200 1.14 -30.40 15.44
N HIS A 201 0.19 -30.18 14.53
CA HIS A 201 -0.89 -29.17 14.61
C HIS A 201 -0.38 -27.74 14.87
N ARG A 202 0.81 -27.42 14.35
CA ARG A 202 1.41 -26.10 14.46
C ARG A 202 0.52 -25.05 13.82
N ILE A 203 0.46 -23.88 14.45
CA ILE A 203 -0.22 -22.71 13.89
C ILE A 203 0.67 -22.12 12.80
N PHE A 204 0.02 -21.65 11.73
CA PHE A 204 0.62 -20.82 10.72
C PHE A 204 0.16 -19.41 11.08
N PRO A 205 1.01 -18.58 11.72
CA PRO A 205 0.53 -17.32 12.28
C PRO A 205 0.18 -16.30 11.21
N GLY A 206 0.78 -16.37 10.02
CA GLY A 206 0.47 -15.45 8.92
C GLY A 206 0.78 -14.00 9.28
N ALA A 207 1.95 -13.74 9.85
CA ALA A 207 2.34 -12.42 10.29
C ALA A 207 2.55 -11.47 9.10
N ASN A 208 3.32 -11.91 8.11
CA ASN A 208 3.46 -11.18 6.87
C ASN A 208 2.23 -11.40 5.99
N ASP A 209 1.74 -12.64 5.89
CA ASP A 209 0.62 -13.06 5.06
C ASP A 209 -0.64 -13.39 5.90
N ASN A 210 -1.60 -12.49 6.09
CA ASN A 210 -1.55 -11.07 5.73
C ASN A 210 -1.92 -10.15 6.90
N ALA A 211 -1.49 -10.52 8.12
CA ALA A 211 -1.65 -9.64 9.27
C ALA A 211 -0.96 -8.29 9.08
N SER A 212 0.16 -8.25 8.34
CA SER A 212 0.87 -7.02 7.99
C SER A 212 0.01 -6.06 7.15
N GLY A 213 -0.64 -6.54 6.08
CA GLY A 213 -1.53 -5.73 5.25
C GLY A 213 -2.75 -5.25 6.02
N VAL A 214 -3.36 -6.11 6.84
CA VAL A 214 -4.49 -5.75 7.71
C VAL A 214 -4.11 -4.66 8.70
N ALA A 215 -2.96 -4.79 9.37
CA ALA A 215 -2.45 -3.78 10.29
C ALA A 215 -2.21 -2.44 9.60
N THR A 216 -1.66 -2.44 8.39
CA THR A 216 -1.49 -1.24 7.57
C THR A 216 -2.83 -0.60 7.18
N VAL A 217 -3.85 -1.38 6.78
CA VAL A 217 -5.19 -0.83 6.48
C VAL A 217 -5.84 -0.23 7.74
N LEU A 218 -5.69 -0.85 8.91
CA LEU A 218 -6.18 -0.31 10.19
C LEU A 218 -5.47 1.01 10.56
N LEU A 219 -4.17 1.11 10.31
CA LEU A 219 -3.42 2.35 10.52
C LEU A 219 -3.92 3.46 9.57
N VAL A 220 -4.15 3.14 8.30
CA VAL A 220 -4.76 4.09 7.36
C VAL A 220 -6.19 4.47 7.81
N ALA A 221 -6.97 3.54 8.37
CA ALA A 221 -8.29 3.84 8.93
C ALA A 221 -8.22 4.85 10.08
N LYS A 222 -7.24 4.70 10.99
CA LYS A 222 -6.95 5.66 12.08
C LYS A 222 -6.67 7.04 11.50
N TYR A 223 -5.86 7.14 10.44
CA TYR A 223 -5.57 8.41 9.79
C TYR A 223 -6.80 9.03 9.11
N LEU A 224 -7.58 8.23 8.38
CA LEU A 224 -8.80 8.72 7.70
C LEU A 224 -9.86 9.20 8.70
N ALA A 225 -9.99 8.54 9.85
CA ALA A 225 -10.89 8.96 10.92
C ALA A 225 -10.47 10.29 11.58
N ALA A 226 -9.17 10.63 11.51
CA ALA A 226 -8.63 11.88 12.05
C ALA A 226 -8.70 13.06 11.07
N LEU A 227 -9.16 12.86 9.84
CA LEU A 227 -9.26 13.94 8.85
C LEU A 227 -10.24 15.02 9.30
N LYS A 228 -9.81 16.28 9.20
CA LYS A 228 -10.68 17.43 9.47
C LYS A 228 -11.73 17.65 8.38
N THR A 229 -11.35 17.33 7.14
CA THR A 229 -12.21 17.47 5.96
C THR A 229 -12.44 16.08 5.37
N PRO A 230 -13.68 15.64 5.17
CA PRO A 230 -13.97 14.39 4.49
C PRO A 230 -13.40 14.38 3.06
N PRO A 231 -13.09 13.21 2.49
CA PRO A 231 -12.67 13.10 1.10
C PRO A 231 -13.79 13.51 0.14
N SER A 232 -13.45 13.82 -1.11
CA SER A 232 -14.44 14.18 -2.15
C SER A 232 -15.23 12.95 -2.59
N ARG A 233 -14.54 11.83 -2.88
CA ARG A 233 -15.12 10.51 -3.16
C ARG A 233 -15.34 9.69 -1.90
N THR A 234 -16.23 8.71 -1.99
CA THR A 234 -16.34 7.70 -0.93
C THR A 234 -15.13 6.78 -0.93
N ILE A 235 -14.49 6.60 0.23
CA ILE A 235 -13.43 5.60 0.43
C ILE A 235 -14.04 4.39 1.14
N VAL A 236 -13.82 3.20 0.59
CA VAL A 236 -14.16 1.93 1.22
C VAL A 236 -12.87 1.21 1.63
N LEU A 237 -12.70 0.98 2.92
CA LEU A 237 -11.69 0.04 3.41
C LEU A 237 -12.34 -1.33 3.49
N ALA A 238 -11.72 -2.37 2.95
CA ALA A 238 -12.28 -3.72 2.93
C ALA A 238 -11.29 -4.75 3.47
N PHE A 239 -11.76 -5.55 4.43
CA PHE A 239 -11.06 -6.70 4.96
C PHE A 239 -11.74 -7.96 4.40
N TRP A 240 -11.05 -8.62 3.48
CA TRP A 240 -11.56 -9.80 2.77
C TRP A 240 -11.37 -11.07 3.58
N ASP A 241 -12.32 -12.00 3.46
CA ASP A 241 -12.24 -13.35 4.01
C ASP A 241 -12.18 -14.39 2.89
N GLY A 242 -11.44 -15.47 3.09
CA GLY A 242 -11.28 -16.57 2.16
C GLY A 242 -10.42 -16.26 0.93
N GLU A 243 -9.42 -15.37 1.05
CA GLU A 243 -8.41 -15.16 0.00
C GLU A 243 -7.66 -16.45 -0.28
N GLU A 244 -7.18 -17.11 0.79
CA GLU A 244 -6.36 -18.33 0.76
C GLU A 244 -7.12 -19.53 0.20
N LEU A 245 -8.45 -19.41 0.18
CA LEU A 245 -9.37 -20.38 -0.39
C LEU A 245 -9.80 -19.99 -1.81
N GLY A 246 -9.08 -19.09 -2.48
CA GLY A 246 -9.29 -18.70 -3.87
C GLY A 246 -10.10 -17.42 -4.05
N LEU A 247 -9.71 -16.33 -3.36
CA LEU A 247 -10.24 -14.98 -3.52
C LEU A 247 -11.75 -14.88 -3.27
N CYS A 248 -12.26 -15.61 -2.28
CA CYS A 248 -13.71 -15.76 -2.06
C CYS A 248 -14.39 -14.42 -1.73
N GLY A 249 -13.84 -13.69 -0.77
CA GLY A 249 -14.37 -12.41 -0.29
C GLY A 249 -14.41 -11.33 -1.36
N SER A 250 -13.28 -11.08 -2.01
CA SER A 250 -13.19 -10.07 -3.08
C SER A 250 -14.05 -10.47 -4.30
N THR A 251 -14.09 -11.75 -4.67
CA THR A 251 -14.97 -12.23 -5.76
C THR A 251 -16.45 -12.04 -5.41
N TYR A 252 -16.85 -12.37 -4.18
CA TYR A 252 -18.22 -12.13 -3.70
C TYR A 252 -18.59 -10.64 -3.77
N TYR A 253 -17.68 -9.76 -3.33
CA TYR A 253 -17.89 -8.31 -3.37
C TYR A 253 -18.19 -7.81 -4.79
N THR A 254 -17.53 -8.34 -5.82
CA THR A 254 -17.83 -7.96 -7.21
C THR A 254 -19.23 -8.34 -7.69
N ARG A 255 -19.93 -9.21 -6.97
CA ARG A 255 -21.33 -9.61 -7.25
C ARG A 255 -22.32 -8.91 -6.32
N ALA A 256 -21.90 -8.58 -5.10
CA ALA A 256 -22.71 -7.92 -4.08
C ALA A 256 -21.96 -6.71 -3.45
N PRO A 257 -21.63 -5.68 -4.25
CA PRO A 257 -20.87 -4.53 -3.78
C PRO A 257 -21.70 -3.64 -2.84
N LEU A 258 -21.03 -2.82 -2.02
CA LEU A 258 -21.71 -1.86 -1.13
C LEU A 258 -22.36 -0.68 -1.86
N GLY A 259 -21.93 -0.41 -3.08
CA GLY A 259 -22.48 0.60 -3.99
C GLY A 259 -22.36 0.13 -5.44
N PRO A 260 -22.75 0.94 -6.42
CA PRO A 260 -22.64 0.56 -7.83
C PRO A 260 -21.18 0.26 -8.20
N LEU A 261 -20.84 -1.01 -8.46
CA LEU A 261 -19.46 -1.41 -8.78
C LEU A 261 -18.85 -0.64 -9.96
N LYS A 262 -19.68 -0.20 -10.91
CA LYS A 262 -19.25 0.63 -12.05
C LYS A 262 -18.77 2.03 -11.66
N GLN A 263 -19.09 2.50 -10.45
CA GLN A 263 -18.63 3.76 -9.89
C GLN A 263 -17.36 3.59 -9.05
N THR A 264 -16.80 2.38 -8.97
CA THR A 264 -15.47 2.17 -8.38
C THR A 264 -14.40 2.63 -9.38
N VAL A 265 -13.68 3.70 -9.02
CA VAL A 265 -12.69 4.35 -9.90
C VAL A 265 -11.26 3.85 -9.67
N PHE A 266 -10.98 3.27 -8.50
CA PHE A 266 -9.65 2.81 -8.12
C PHE A 266 -9.73 1.73 -7.03
N GLY A 267 -8.90 0.69 -7.14
CA GLY A 267 -8.72 -0.33 -6.12
C GLY A 267 -7.25 -0.58 -5.80
N LEU A 268 -6.90 -0.64 -4.51
CA LEU A 268 -5.57 -0.99 -4.04
C LEU A 268 -5.69 -2.12 -3.01
N THR A 269 -4.96 -3.20 -3.24
CA THR A 269 -4.84 -4.33 -2.32
C THR A 269 -3.44 -4.34 -1.71
N LEU A 270 -3.37 -4.57 -0.40
CA LEU A 270 -2.15 -4.73 0.38
C LEU A 270 -2.00 -6.19 0.76
N ASP A 271 -0.85 -6.76 0.44
CA ASP A 271 -0.56 -8.17 0.71
C ASP A 271 0.92 -8.35 1.00
N MET A 272 1.26 -8.98 2.13
CA MET A 272 2.66 -9.21 2.53
C MET A 272 3.51 -7.92 2.52
N LEU A 273 3.29 -7.02 3.49
CA LEU A 273 3.96 -5.72 3.59
C LEU A 273 5.09 -5.66 4.63
N GLY A 274 5.30 -6.73 5.38
CA GLY A 274 6.17 -6.75 6.54
C GLY A 274 7.65 -7.01 6.23
N THR A 275 8.06 -7.21 4.99
CA THR A 275 9.45 -7.59 4.64
C THR A 275 10.13 -6.60 3.70
N LEU A 276 9.85 -5.31 3.86
CA LEU A 276 10.43 -4.24 3.04
C LEU A 276 11.98 -4.30 3.08
N LYS A 277 12.60 -4.59 1.93
CA LYS A 277 14.05 -4.60 1.74
C LYS A 277 14.46 -3.54 0.73
N ASN A 278 15.58 -2.87 1.00
CA ASN A 278 16.14 -1.81 0.14
C ASN A 278 15.12 -0.71 -0.20
N GLU A 279 14.17 -0.44 0.71
CA GLU A 279 13.05 0.49 0.48
C GLU A 279 12.20 0.16 -0.77
N THR A 280 12.25 -1.08 -1.27
CA THR A 280 11.58 -1.49 -2.51
C THR A 280 10.18 -2.05 -2.25
N LEU A 281 9.19 -1.38 -2.81
CA LEU A 281 7.80 -1.82 -2.85
C LEU A 281 7.45 -2.30 -4.26
N TYR A 282 6.96 -3.52 -4.38
CA TYR A 282 6.53 -4.05 -5.66
C TYR A 282 5.10 -3.63 -5.97
N VAL A 283 4.89 -3.15 -7.19
CA VAL A 283 3.61 -2.62 -7.67
C VAL A 283 3.10 -3.50 -8.82
N VAL A 284 2.21 -4.44 -8.48
CA VAL A 284 1.54 -5.31 -9.46
C VAL A 284 0.30 -4.62 -9.99
N GLY A 285 0.00 -4.86 -11.26
CA GLY A 285 -1.25 -4.42 -11.86
C GLY A 285 -1.28 -2.97 -12.30
N TRP A 286 -0.16 -2.23 -12.24
CA TRP A 286 -0.09 -0.83 -12.67
C TRP A 286 -0.56 -0.61 -14.12
N ARG A 287 -0.45 -1.62 -15.00
CA ARG A 287 -0.94 -1.55 -16.37
C ARG A 287 -2.46 -1.69 -16.51
N SER A 288 -3.19 -1.95 -15.43
CA SER A 288 -4.66 -1.94 -15.41
C SER A 288 -5.23 -0.54 -15.66
N GLY A 289 -4.46 0.52 -15.36
CA GLY A 289 -4.83 1.91 -15.61
C GLY A 289 -3.84 2.61 -16.55
N ARG A 290 -4.32 3.52 -17.40
CA ARG A 290 -3.47 4.46 -18.14
C ARG A 290 -3.00 5.57 -17.19
N GLY A 291 -1.70 5.88 -17.20
CA GLY A 291 -1.12 6.91 -16.32
C GLY A 291 -0.90 6.46 -14.87
N MET A 292 -1.14 5.19 -14.54
CA MET A 292 -1.03 4.67 -13.17
C MET A 292 0.37 4.80 -12.57
N ARG A 293 1.42 4.55 -13.36
CA ARG A 293 2.81 4.70 -12.89
C ARG A 293 3.10 6.16 -12.55
N GLN A 294 2.84 7.10 -13.46
CA GLN A 294 2.94 8.53 -13.17
C GLN A 294 2.10 8.98 -11.96
N PHE A 295 0.87 8.47 -11.82
CA PHE A 295 0.04 8.74 -10.65
C PHE A 295 0.72 8.31 -9.35
N LEU A 296 1.20 7.07 -9.28
CA LEU A 296 1.88 6.54 -8.11
C LEU A 296 3.22 7.23 -7.83
N SER A 297 4.03 7.51 -8.86
CA SER A 297 5.31 8.19 -8.69
C SER A 297 5.14 9.62 -8.17
N ARG A 298 4.06 10.32 -8.58
CA ARG A 298 3.68 11.62 -7.99
C ARG A 298 3.27 11.46 -6.53
N CYS A 299 2.39 10.52 -6.21
CA CYS A 299 1.99 10.24 -4.83
C CYS A 299 3.18 9.86 -3.93
N ASN A 300 4.19 9.19 -4.48
CA ASN A 300 5.38 8.77 -3.75
C ASN A 300 6.37 9.91 -3.50
N SER A 301 6.35 10.95 -4.35
CA SER A 301 7.35 12.03 -4.33
C SER A 301 6.80 13.38 -3.85
N GLN A 302 5.49 13.56 -3.79
CA GLN A 302 4.86 14.83 -3.41
C GLN A 302 4.53 14.90 -1.92
N CYS A 303 5.02 15.96 -1.29
CA CYS A 303 4.75 16.33 0.10
C CYS A 303 3.50 17.20 0.29
N ASP A 304 3.13 18.01 -0.71
CA ASP A 304 2.02 18.98 -0.65
C ASP A 304 0.66 18.38 -1.08
N GLY A 305 0.44 17.10 -0.79
CA GLY A 305 -0.75 16.36 -1.21
C GLY A 305 -2.09 16.95 -0.70
N PRO A 306 -3.24 16.43 -1.20
CA PRO A 306 -4.60 16.94 -0.95
C PRO A 306 -5.06 16.90 0.51
N CYS A 307 -4.23 16.37 1.39
CA CYS A 307 -4.40 16.39 2.83
C CYS A 307 -4.02 17.73 3.50
N GLY A 308 -3.57 18.74 2.74
CA GLY A 308 -3.21 20.04 3.30
C GLY A 308 -2.09 19.96 4.34
N GLY A 309 -1.07 19.15 4.07
CA GLY A 309 0.06 18.90 4.97
C GLY A 309 -0.21 17.91 6.12
N GLN A 310 -1.30 17.12 6.06
CA GLN A 310 -1.67 16.15 7.11
C GLN A 310 -1.35 14.67 6.77
N CYS A 311 -1.10 14.34 5.50
CA CYS A 311 -0.88 12.98 4.99
C CYS A 311 0.59 12.65 4.73
N ASN A 312 1.46 13.63 4.91
CA ASN A 312 2.88 13.41 5.04
C ASN A 312 3.39 14.45 6.04
N PRO A 313 4.03 14.07 7.16
CA PRO A 313 4.74 15.03 7.99
C PRO A 313 6.01 15.48 7.27
N CYS A 314 5.87 16.06 6.08
CA CYS A 314 6.93 16.85 5.45
C CYS A 314 6.96 18.20 6.17
N THR A 315 7.32 18.20 7.45
CA THR A 315 7.93 19.41 8.01
C THR A 315 9.21 19.62 7.22
N ALA A 316 9.59 20.86 6.91
CA ALA A 316 10.78 21.20 6.12
C ALA A 316 12.13 20.74 6.75
N THR A 317 12.08 19.87 7.76
CA THR A 317 13.17 19.34 8.55
C THR A 317 13.20 17.81 8.66
N ASP A 318 12.16 17.09 8.20
CA ASP A 318 12.12 15.62 8.25
C ASP A 318 12.32 15.01 6.85
N GLU A 319 13.36 14.19 6.73
CA GLU A 319 13.85 13.52 5.54
C GLU A 319 12.88 12.40 5.11
N HIS A 320 11.70 12.74 4.57
CA HIS A 320 10.84 11.73 3.95
C HIS A 320 11.48 11.26 2.64
N GLU A 321 12.19 10.14 2.69
CA GLU A 321 12.72 9.47 1.50
C GLU A 321 11.63 8.63 0.83
N PRO A 322 11.28 8.91 -0.44
CA PRO A 322 10.33 8.09 -1.20
C PRO A 322 10.77 6.62 -1.31
N LEU A 323 9.79 5.72 -1.41
CA LEU A 323 10.03 4.29 -1.67
C LEU A 323 10.61 4.08 -3.09
N ASN A 324 11.36 3.01 -3.29
CA ASN A 324 11.67 2.51 -4.63
C ASN A 324 10.46 1.70 -5.11
N LEU A 325 9.78 2.13 -6.18
CA LEU A 325 8.64 1.40 -6.73
C LEU A 325 9.08 0.50 -7.88
N ASP A 326 9.02 -0.82 -7.67
CA ASP A 326 9.28 -1.80 -8.72
C ASP A 326 7.96 -2.17 -9.43
N PHE A 327 7.78 -1.64 -10.64
CA PHE A 327 6.56 -1.78 -11.44
C PHE A 327 6.51 -3.14 -12.15
N VAL A 328 6.02 -4.15 -11.43
CA VAL A 328 5.92 -5.54 -11.90
C VAL A 328 5.02 -5.65 -13.14
N TYR A 329 5.56 -6.26 -14.20
CA TYR A 329 4.88 -6.35 -15.49
C TYR A 329 3.65 -7.29 -15.48
N PRO A 330 3.77 -8.56 -15.05
CA PRO A 330 2.66 -9.49 -15.19
C PRO A 330 1.51 -9.14 -14.24
N MET A 331 0.29 -9.27 -14.74
CA MET A 331 -0.91 -9.31 -13.90
C MET A 331 -1.19 -10.78 -13.57
N TRP A 332 -1.15 -11.15 -12.29
CA TRP A 332 -1.39 -12.52 -11.83
C TRP A 332 -2.71 -12.62 -11.05
N ILE A 333 -3.29 -13.82 -11.03
CA ILE A 333 -4.39 -14.16 -10.12
C ILE A 333 -3.81 -14.60 -8.78
N ASN A 334 -3.13 -13.69 -8.09
CA ASN A 334 -2.35 -14.00 -6.90
C ASN A 334 -2.76 -13.21 -5.64
N SER A 335 -3.79 -12.35 -5.71
CA SER A 335 -4.36 -11.66 -4.55
C SER A 335 -5.67 -10.96 -4.96
N ASP A 336 -6.35 -10.32 -3.99
CA ASP A 336 -7.69 -9.74 -4.10
C ASP A 336 -7.84 -8.53 -5.06
N HIS A 337 -6.75 -8.00 -5.59
CA HIS A 337 -6.79 -6.99 -6.66
C HIS A 337 -7.38 -7.56 -7.97
N TYR A 338 -7.26 -8.86 -8.20
CA TYR A 338 -7.57 -9.49 -9.48
C TYR A 338 -9.08 -9.53 -9.80
N PRO A 339 -10.00 -9.85 -8.85
CA PRO A 339 -11.43 -9.77 -9.11
C PRO A 339 -11.92 -8.39 -9.54
N LEU A 340 -11.35 -7.30 -8.99
CA LEU A 340 -11.65 -5.93 -9.43
C LEU A 340 -11.15 -5.68 -10.85
N TYR A 341 -9.93 -6.12 -11.16
CA TYR A 341 -9.36 -6.04 -12.52
C TYR A 341 -10.26 -6.74 -13.55
N MET A 342 -10.79 -7.92 -13.22
CA MET A 342 -11.72 -8.68 -14.07
C MET A 342 -13.06 -7.96 -14.31
N LYS A 343 -13.39 -6.98 -13.47
CA LYS A 343 -14.58 -6.13 -13.60
C LYS A 343 -14.30 -4.80 -14.27
N ARG A 344 -13.13 -4.65 -14.90
CA ARG A 344 -12.69 -3.44 -15.60
C ARG A 344 -12.50 -2.23 -14.68
N ILE A 345 -12.09 -2.49 -13.44
CA ILE A 345 -11.69 -1.46 -12.48
C ILE A 345 -10.15 -1.41 -12.46
N PRO A 346 -9.53 -0.21 -12.52
CA PRO A 346 -8.09 -0.08 -12.30
C PRO A 346 -7.76 -0.60 -10.90
N SER A 347 -6.95 -1.65 -10.83
CA SER A 347 -6.56 -2.25 -9.55
C SER A 347 -5.06 -2.52 -9.47
N LEU A 348 -4.57 -2.44 -8.24
CA LEU A 348 -3.17 -2.61 -7.86
C LEU A 348 -3.04 -3.62 -6.73
N LEU A 349 -1.89 -4.27 -6.70
CA LEU A 349 -1.40 -4.99 -5.53
C LEU A 349 -0.04 -4.42 -5.11
N PHE A 350 0.08 -4.05 -3.84
CA PHE A 350 1.33 -3.70 -3.19
C PHE A 350 1.79 -4.86 -2.31
N PHE A 351 3.05 -5.27 -2.50
CA PHE A 351 3.69 -6.31 -1.69
C PHE A 351 5.20 -6.08 -1.57
N THR A 352 5.86 -6.64 -0.55
CA THR A 352 7.31 -6.48 -0.32
C THR A 352 8.14 -7.66 -0.81
N GLY A 353 7.58 -8.49 -1.69
CA GLY A 353 8.26 -9.67 -2.23
C GLY A 353 8.08 -10.92 -1.36
N PHE A 354 8.71 -12.02 -1.79
CA PHE A 354 8.67 -13.33 -1.11
C PHE A 354 9.88 -13.54 -0.19
N ASP A 355 10.45 -12.43 0.29
CA ASP A 355 11.60 -12.42 1.17
C ASP A 355 11.20 -12.79 2.60
N GLY A 356 10.84 -14.06 2.83
CA GLY A 356 10.43 -14.56 4.13
C GLY A 356 9.73 -15.92 4.06
N PRO A 357 9.36 -16.49 5.21
CA PRO A 357 8.53 -17.68 5.25
C PRO A 357 7.15 -17.36 4.66
N TYR A 358 6.74 -18.14 3.66
CA TYR A 358 5.42 -18.04 3.04
C TYR A 358 4.66 -19.33 3.29
N HIS A 359 3.40 -19.23 3.75
CA HIS A 359 2.59 -20.37 4.18
C HIS A 359 3.40 -21.32 5.09
N HIS A 360 4.03 -20.76 6.13
CA HIS A 360 4.94 -21.49 6.99
C HIS A 360 4.75 -21.08 8.46
N PRO A 361 4.92 -22.00 9.44
CA PRO A 361 4.80 -21.67 10.87
C PRO A 361 5.75 -20.58 11.37
N ASP A 362 6.84 -20.34 10.64
CA ASP A 362 7.84 -19.32 10.96
C ASP A 362 7.48 -17.93 10.40
N ASP A 363 6.32 -17.76 9.73
CA ASP A 363 5.80 -16.44 9.38
C ASP A 363 5.27 -15.73 10.63
N THR A 364 6.21 -15.25 11.44
CA THR A 364 6.01 -14.73 12.79
C THR A 364 6.27 -13.22 12.89
N GLN A 365 5.58 -12.57 13.82
CA GLN A 365 5.56 -11.11 14.01
C GLN A 365 6.93 -10.47 14.28
N ASP A 366 7.90 -11.23 14.80
CA ASP A 366 9.27 -10.78 15.10
C ASP A 366 10.14 -10.61 13.85
N ARG A 367 9.69 -11.12 12.70
CA ARG A 367 10.40 -11.02 11.43
C ARG A 367 10.02 -9.78 10.61
N LEU A 368 9.01 -9.02 11.06
CA LEU A 368 8.49 -7.90 10.29
C LEU A 368 9.29 -6.61 10.51
N SER A 369 9.44 -5.84 9.44
CA SER A 369 9.92 -4.46 9.43
C SER A 369 8.74 -3.51 9.67
N TYR A 370 8.47 -3.18 10.93
CA TYR A 370 7.37 -2.27 11.28
C TYR A 370 7.61 -0.85 10.79
N GLU A 371 8.87 -0.40 10.78
CA GLU A 371 9.30 0.87 10.21
C GLU A 371 9.03 0.90 8.69
N GLY A 372 9.27 -0.21 8.00
CA GLY A 372 8.89 -0.36 6.59
C GLY A 372 7.37 -0.31 6.37
N MET A 373 6.61 -1.01 7.22
CA MET A 373 5.14 -0.98 7.18
C MET A 373 4.57 0.42 7.42
N GLU A 374 5.15 1.21 8.32
CA GLU A 374 4.77 2.61 8.57
C GLU A 374 5.01 3.49 7.35
N LYS A 375 6.19 3.39 6.72
CA LYS A 375 6.49 4.11 5.46
C LYS A 375 5.50 3.76 4.37
N ILE A 376 5.19 2.47 4.20
CA ILE A 376 4.19 2.01 3.23
C ILE A 376 2.80 2.56 3.59
N ALA A 377 2.42 2.57 4.87
CA ALA A 377 1.13 3.12 5.31
C ALA A 377 0.97 4.61 4.95
N GLN A 378 2.03 5.41 5.11
CA GLN A 378 2.06 6.82 4.72
C GLN A 378 1.88 6.98 3.21
N PHE A 379 2.63 6.21 2.41
CA PHE A 379 2.49 6.22 0.95
C PHE A 379 1.08 5.78 0.51
N VAL A 380 0.54 4.71 1.08
CA VAL A 380 -0.81 4.20 0.80
C VAL A 380 -1.87 5.26 1.15
N GLN A 381 -1.77 5.89 2.32
CA GLN A 381 -2.67 6.97 2.69
C GLN A 381 -2.63 8.09 1.65
N ASN A 382 -1.43 8.50 1.22
CA ASN A 382 -1.27 9.57 0.24
C ASN A 382 -1.90 9.19 -1.11
N ALA A 383 -1.64 7.98 -1.61
CA ALA A 383 -2.20 7.48 -2.85
C ALA A 383 -3.73 7.39 -2.81
N ILE A 384 -4.30 6.90 -1.70
CA ILE A 384 -5.75 6.80 -1.52
C ILE A 384 -6.40 8.19 -1.44
N LEU A 385 -5.78 9.15 -0.75
CA LEU A 385 -6.30 10.52 -0.67
C LEU A 385 -6.21 11.27 -2.01
N HIS A 386 -5.15 11.05 -2.80
CA HIS A 386 -5.09 11.56 -4.17
C HIS A 386 -6.21 10.94 -5.02
N ALA A 387 -6.35 9.60 -4.99
CA ALA A 387 -7.42 8.93 -5.72
C ALA A 387 -8.82 9.43 -5.32
N ALA A 388 -9.01 9.77 -4.05
CA ALA A 388 -10.29 10.22 -3.52
C ALA A 388 -10.60 11.70 -3.78
N ASN A 389 -9.62 12.54 -4.10
CA ASN A 389 -9.80 14.00 -4.20
C ASN A 389 -9.42 14.61 -5.55
N GLU A 390 -8.59 13.94 -6.36
CA GLU A 390 -8.23 14.47 -7.69
C GLU A 390 -9.43 14.43 -8.66
N PRO A 391 -9.52 15.35 -9.63
CA PRO A 391 -10.55 15.26 -10.66
C PRO A 391 -10.42 13.97 -11.47
N ALA A 392 -11.53 13.45 -11.99
CA ALA A 392 -11.54 12.18 -12.74
C ALA A 392 -10.57 12.15 -13.93
N SER A 393 -10.26 13.31 -14.52
CA SER A 393 -9.28 13.46 -15.61
C SER A 393 -7.83 13.19 -15.20
N GLN A 394 -7.51 13.25 -13.91
CA GLN A 394 -6.18 12.97 -13.37
C GLN A 394 -6.07 11.54 -12.82
N LEU A 395 -7.20 10.82 -12.71
CA LEU A 395 -7.21 9.44 -12.25
C LEU A 395 -6.84 8.46 -13.37
N PRO A 396 -6.17 7.35 -13.02
CA PRO A 396 -5.90 6.28 -13.96
C PRO A 396 -7.20 5.69 -14.53
N THR A 397 -7.36 5.70 -15.85
CA THR A 397 -8.53 5.09 -16.51
C THR A 397 -8.24 3.64 -16.89
N TYR A 398 -9.22 2.74 -16.72
CA TYR A 398 -9.02 1.32 -17.02
C TYR A 398 -8.57 1.07 -18.46
N ARG A 399 -7.59 0.18 -18.61
CA ARG A 399 -7.05 -0.28 -19.89
C ARG A 399 -7.55 -1.70 -20.19
N THR A 400 -8.11 -1.92 -21.39
CA THR A 400 -8.61 -3.24 -21.79
C THR A 400 -7.49 -4.24 -22.10
N ALA A 401 -7.78 -5.54 -21.99
CA ALA A 401 -6.83 -6.60 -22.32
C ALA A 401 -6.31 -6.52 -23.77
N GLU A 402 -7.14 -6.08 -24.73
CA GLU A 402 -6.72 -5.83 -26.11
C GLU A 402 -5.66 -4.73 -26.16
N GLN A 403 -5.89 -3.63 -25.44
CA GLN A 403 -4.92 -2.54 -25.29
C GLN A 403 -3.66 -2.98 -24.55
N LEU A 404 -3.71 -4.02 -23.69
CA LEU A 404 -2.51 -4.63 -23.09
C LEU A 404 -1.74 -5.52 -24.09
N SER A 405 -2.45 -6.27 -24.94
CA SER A 405 -1.87 -7.19 -25.93
C SER A 405 -1.22 -6.50 -27.12
N LEU A 406 -1.67 -5.28 -27.45
CA LEU A 406 -1.07 -4.41 -28.48
C LEU A 406 0.28 -3.82 -28.06
N LEU A 407 0.70 -4.02 -26.81
CA LEU A 407 1.97 -3.58 -26.28
C LEU A 407 3.05 -4.62 -26.65
N THR A 408 3.43 -4.64 -27.93
CA THR A 408 4.48 -5.50 -28.48
C THR A 408 5.83 -5.33 -27.75
N GLY A 409 6.57 -6.42 -27.51
CA GLY A 409 7.95 -6.42 -26.99
C GLY A 409 8.08 -6.69 -25.48
N LEU A 410 7.50 -7.79 -25.01
CA LEU A 410 7.30 -8.14 -23.60
C LEU A 410 8.56 -8.29 -22.73
N ASP A 411 9.75 -8.54 -23.30
CA ASP A 411 10.99 -8.73 -22.51
C ASP A 411 11.83 -7.44 -22.35
N ASP A 412 11.68 -6.46 -23.25
CA ASP A 412 12.46 -5.20 -23.25
C ASP A 412 11.85 -4.09 -22.36
N LEU A 413 10.81 -4.43 -21.60
CA LEU A 413 10.12 -3.53 -20.66
C LEU A 413 10.62 -3.71 -19.21
N GLN A 414 11.39 -4.77 -18.96
CA GLN A 414 11.87 -5.22 -17.64
C GLN A 414 13.11 -4.48 -17.16
N GLY A 415 13.15 -3.16 -17.23
CA GLY A 415 14.07 -2.43 -16.36
C GLY A 415 13.62 -2.54 -14.91
N ALA A 416 13.63 -3.77 -14.34
CA ALA A 416 13.57 -3.98 -12.91
C ALA A 416 14.65 -3.10 -12.27
N THR A 417 14.29 -2.48 -11.16
CA THR A 417 15.20 -1.76 -10.28
C THR A 417 16.55 -2.47 -10.20
N GLY A 418 17.63 -1.81 -10.63
CA GLY A 418 19.00 -2.31 -10.45
C GLY A 418 19.79 -2.50 -11.74
N THR A 419 20.71 -1.58 -12.00
CA THR A 419 22.16 -1.85 -12.11
C THR A 419 22.66 -3.07 -12.90
N LYS A 420 21.91 -3.65 -13.84
CA LYS A 420 22.52 -4.54 -14.83
C LYS A 420 23.19 -3.67 -15.90
N LYS A 421 24.38 -3.17 -15.57
CA LYS A 421 25.45 -3.19 -16.58
C LYS A 421 25.58 -4.65 -16.98
N THR A 422 24.91 -5.06 -18.05
CA THR A 422 25.23 -6.31 -18.71
C THR A 422 26.74 -6.25 -18.98
N PRO A 423 27.56 -7.15 -18.41
CA PRO A 423 29.01 -7.10 -18.62
C PRO A 423 29.25 -7.19 -20.13
N GLY A 424 29.70 -6.11 -20.76
CA GLY A 424 30.01 -6.05 -22.20
C GLY A 424 29.20 -5.07 -23.06
N MET A 425 28.23 -4.32 -22.53
CA MET A 425 27.58 -3.26 -23.33
C MET A 425 28.54 -2.08 -23.53
N ARG A 426 28.96 -1.84 -24.78
CA ARG A 426 29.69 -0.63 -25.18
C ARG A 426 28.80 0.60 -24.95
N ASN A 427 29.40 1.71 -24.50
CA ASN A 427 28.74 3.01 -24.40
C ASN A 427 27.99 3.31 -25.71
N PRO A 428 26.66 3.56 -25.68
CA PRO A 428 25.91 3.84 -26.90
C PRO A 428 26.46 5.10 -27.58
N ARG A 429 26.50 5.08 -28.91
CA ARG A 429 26.99 6.22 -29.70
C ARG A 429 25.96 7.33 -29.86
N GLU A 430 24.68 7.01 -29.73
CA GLU A 430 23.56 7.89 -30.06
C GLU A 430 22.51 7.83 -28.95
N LEU A 431 21.85 8.95 -28.68
CA LEU A 431 20.67 9.01 -27.84
C LEU A 431 19.53 8.24 -28.50
N LYS A 432 18.87 7.35 -27.74
CA LYS A 432 17.64 6.70 -28.18
C LYS A 432 16.53 6.95 -27.18
N LEU A 433 15.41 7.44 -27.70
CA LEU A 433 14.18 7.65 -26.95
C LEU A 433 13.13 6.59 -27.34
N ARG A 434 12.18 6.37 -26.44
CA ARG A 434 11.01 5.53 -26.68
C ARG A 434 9.77 6.18 -26.09
N LYS A 435 8.66 6.16 -26.83
CA LYS A 435 7.34 6.57 -26.34
C LYS A 435 6.78 5.50 -25.41
N SER A 436 6.20 5.89 -24.28
CA SER A 436 5.47 4.95 -23.44
C SER A 436 4.20 4.49 -24.15
N SER A 437 4.00 3.17 -24.20
CA SER A 437 2.75 2.59 -24.69
C SER A 437 1.70 2.44 -23.56
N ALA A 438 2.13 2.60 -22.30
CA ALA A 438 1.31 2.50 -21.10
C ALA A 438 0.94 3.87 -20.47
N GLU A 439 1.51 4.96 -20.95
CA GLU A 439 1.28 6.32 -20.44
C GLU A 439 1.24 7.27 -21.64
N THR A 440 0.47 8.36 -21.55
CA THR A 440 0.53 9.45 -22.55
C THR A 440 1.66 10.38 -22.20
N ASP A 441 2.26 11.00 -23.22
CA ASP A 441 3.16 12.15 -23.02
C ASP A 441 4.41 11.84 -22.16
N VAL A 442 4.91 10.60 -22.27
CA VAL A 442 6.12 10.14 -21.57
C VAL A 442 7.19 9.73 -22.58
N LEU A 443 8.36 10.35 -22.46
CA LEU A 443 9.58 9.91 -23.13
C LEU A 443 10.40 9.03 -22.18
N ILE A 444 10.81 7.86 -22.67
CA ILE A 444 11.66 6.93 -21.95
C ILE A 444 13.04 6.97 -22.59
N LEU A 445 14.09 7.18 -21.79
CA LEU A 445 15.47 7.12 -22.24
C LEU A 445 15.88 5.67 -22.44
N ARG A 446 16.05 5.22 -23.68
CA ARG A 446 16.49 3.84 -23.97
C ARG A 446 18.01 3.73 -23.88
N ASP A 447 18.71 4.59 -24.60
CA ASP A 447 20.17 4.66 -24.62
C ASP A 447 20.59 6.10 -24.32
N VAL A 448 21.47 6.30 -23.34
CA VAL A 448 21.99 7.63 -22.96
C VAL A 448 23.52 7.61 -23.10
N PRO A 449 24.10 8.20 -24.15
CA PRO A 449 25.55 8.24 -24.33
C PRO A 449 26.25 9.01 -23.22
N GLU A 450 27.38 8.51 -22.71
CA GLU A 450 28.10 9.18 -21.61
C GLU A 450 28.59 10.60 -21.96
N HIS A 451 28.71 10.90 -23.25
CA HIS A 451 29.13 12.21 -23.76
C HIS A 451 27.97 13.21 -23.96
N SER A 452 26.72 12.79 -23.76
CA SER A 452 25.54 13.66 -23.91
C SER A 452 25.34 14.60 -22.71
N VAL A 453 24.65 15.73 -22.91
CA VAL A 453 24.21 16.60 -21.80
C VAL A 453 23.34 15.83 -20.81
N LEU A 454 22.41 15.00 -21.29
CA LEU A 454 21.52 14.19 -20.44
C LEU A 454 22.29 13.30 -19.45
N TRP A 455 23.36 12.64 -19.90
CA TRP A 455 24.19 11.82 -19.02
C TRP A 455 24.89 12.65 -17.94
N ARG A 456 25.46 13.80 -18.33
CA ARG A 456 26.17 14.71 -17.41
C ARG A 456 25.22 15.29 -16.37
N SER A 457 23.98 15.63 -16.77
CA SER A 457 22.89 16.05 -15.88
C SER A 457 22.32 14.91 -15.01
N GLY A 458 22.92 13.71 -15.04
CA GLY A 458 22.55 12.61 -14.15
C GLY A 458 21.44 11.69 -14.65
N LEU A 459 20.93 11.89 -15.87
CA LEU A 459 19.94 10.98 -16.44
C LEU A 459 20.59 9.66 -16.91
N ARG A 460 19.84 8.57 -16.82
CA ARG A 460 20.29 7.22 -17.12
C ARG A 460 19.26 6.48 -17.99
N PRO A 461 19.67 5.39 -18.67
CA PRO A 461 18.71 4.51 -19.31
C PRO A 461 17.59 4.09 -18.36
N ASN A 462 16.37 4.00 -18.91
CA ASN A 462 15.07 3.79 -18.26
C ASN A 462 14.49 4.97 -17.47
N ASP A 463 15.21 6.08 -17.33
CA ASP A 463 14.60 7.33 -16.82
C ASP A 463 13.44 7.74 -17.74
N ARG A 464 12.38 8.26 -17.13
CA ARG A 464 11.17 8.71 -17.82
C ARG A 464 11.02 10.20 -17.65
N ILE A 465 10.90 10.94 -18.74
CA ILE A 465 10.65 12.38 -18.73
C ILE A 465 9.14 12.58 -18.84
N TYR A 466 8.54 13.18 -17.82
CA TYR A 466 7.11 13.50 -17.74
C TYR A 466 6.82 14.93 -18.20
N ARG A 467 7.73 15.87 -17.93
CA ARG A 467 7.58 17.27 -18.34
C ARG A 467 8.91 17.87 -18.76
N ILE A 468 8.84 18.82 -19.70
CA ILE A 468 9.94 19.67 -20.14
C ILE A 468 9.48 21.12 -19.93
N ASP A 469 10.24 21.91 -19.18
CA ASP A 469 9.94 23.31 -18.85
C ASP A 469 8.53 23.51 -18.28
N GLY A 470 8.14 22.60 -17.39
CA GLY A 470 6.83 22.63 -16.75
C GLY A 470 5.66 22.28 -17.66
N LYS A 471 5.88 21.80 -18.89
CA LYS A 471 4.82 21.32 -19.80
C LYS A 471 4.92 19.81 -20.01
N ALA A 472 3.77 19.14 -20.17
CA ALA A 472 3.76 17.74 -20.57
C ALA A 472 4.52 17.55 -21.89
N VAL A 473 5.16 16.40 -22.06
CA VAL A 473 6.02 16.19 -23.23
C VAL A 473 5.18 16.07 -24.50
N ASP A 474 5.49 16.90 -25.49
CA ASP A 474 4.94 16.78 -26.84
C ASP A 474 5.73 15.72 -27.63
N LEU A 475 5.15 14.51 -27.70
CA LEU A 475 5.79 13.37 -28.35
C LEU A 475 5.85 13.49 -29.88
N GLU A 476 4.99 14.29 -30.50
CA GLU A 476 5.01 14.52 -31.95
C GLU A 476 6.10 15.53 -32.29
N ALA A 477 6.16 16.64 -31.57
CA ALA A 477 7.20 17.64 -31.73
C ALA A 477 8.61 17.03 -31.57
N ILE A 478 8.81 16.16 -30.58
CA ILE A 478 10.10 15.49 -30.38
C ILE A 478 10.45 14.52 -31.51
N ASP A 479 9.47 13.80 -32.06
CA ASP A 479 9.71 12.91 -33.21
C ASP A 479 10.05 13.70 -34.47
N ASP A 480 9.41 14.85 -34.69
CA ASP A 480 9.59 15.71 -35.87
C ASP A 480 11.00 16.33 -35.93
N LEU A 481 11.68 16.48 -34.79
CA LEU A 481 13.09 16.90 -34.75
C LEU A 481 14.03 15.89 -35.44
N GLY A 482 13.61 14.64 -35.54
CA GLY A 482 14.47 13.53 -35.94
C GLY A 482 15.65 13.34 -34.99
N LYS A 483 16.55 12.42 -35.33
CA LYS A 483 17.60 11.96 -34.40
C LYS A 483 18.56 13.07 -33.96
N ARG A 484 19.16 13.81 -34.90
CA ARG A 484 20.10 14.90 -34.59
C ARG A 484 19.41 16.07 -33.91
N GLY A 485 18.23 16.46 -34.38
CA GLY A 485 17.47 17.54 -33.77
C GLY A 485 17.06 17.24 -32.33
N THR A 486 16.83 15.97 -31.99
CA THR A 486 16.56 15.56 -30.60
C THR A 486 17.80 15.73 -29.71
N GLU A 487 18.98 15.36 -30.18
CA GLU A 487 20.23 15.58 -29.42
C GLU A 487 20.50 17.08 -29.25
N ASP A 488 20.41 17.85 -30.34
CA ASP A 488 20.58 19.32 -30.32
C ASP A 488 19.56 20.00 -29.40
N PHE A 489 18.31 19.51 -29.35
CA PHE A 489 17.28 20.02 -28.45
C PHE A 489 17.69 19.91 -26.97
N PHE A 490 18.26 18.78 -26.55
CA PHE A 490 18.69 18.60 -25.16
C PHE A 490 20.05 19.24 -24.83
N GLU A 491 20.78 19.78 -25.82
CA GLU A 491 21.95 20.61 -25.56
C GLU A 491 21.57 22.01 -25.02
N GLU A 492 20.36 22.48 -25.33
CA GLU A 492 19.81 23.70 -24.74
C GLU A 492 19.37 23.49 -23.28
N PRO A 493 19.34 24.56 -22.46
CA PRO A 493 18.91 24.45 -21.08
C PRO A 493 17.41 24.17 -20.95
N HIS A 494 17.07 23.08 -20.26
CA HIS A 494 15.70 22.70 -19.92
C HIS A 494 15.58 22.27 -18.46
N VAL A 495 14.38 22.42 -17.90
CA VAL A 495 14.02 21.80 -16.62
C VAL A 495 13.15 20.57 -16.90
N LEU A 496 13.70 19.40 -16.62
CA LEU A 496 13.05 18.11 -16.84
C LEU A 496 12.43 17.59 -15.54
N GLU A 497 11.17 17.19 -15.59
CA GLU A 497 10.56 16.38 -14.53
C GLU A 497 10.80 14.91 -14.87
N VAL A 498 11.68 14.26 -14.11
CA VAL A 498 12.20 12.92 -14.40
C VAL A 498 11.77 11.94 -13.33
N GLU A 499 11.22 10.81 -13.76
CA GLU A 499 10.93 9.65 -12.91
C GLU A 499 12.01 8.57 -13.08
N THR A 500 12.48 8.07 -11.93
CA THR A 500 13.34 6.89 -11.81
C THR A 500 12.80 6.04 -10.66
N ASP A 501 12.46 4.77 -10.91
CA ASP A 501 12.05 3.80 -9.88
C ASP A 501 10.96 4.33 -8.91
N GLY A 502 9.95 5.00 -9.44
CA GLY A 502 8.85 5.56 -8.63
C GLY A 502 9.13 6.93 -8.01
N LYS A 503 10.32 7.50 -8.23
CA LYS A 503 10.75 8.77 -7.63
C LYS A 503 10.83 9.85 -8.68
N ILE A 504 10.19 10.98 -8.42
CA ILE A 504 10.20 12.16 -9.29
C ILE A 504 11.21 13.16 -8.76
N ARG A 505 12.08 13.64 -9.65
CA ARG A 505 13.02 14.73 -9.40
C ARG A 505 13.01 15.72 -10.55
N LEU A 506 13.35 16.97 -10.24
CA LEU A 506 13.65 17.98 -11.26
C LEU A 506 15.12 17.87 -11.63
N VAL A 507 15.41 17.88 -12.93
CA VAL A 507 16.77 17.82 -13.47
C VAL A 507 16.97 18.98 -14.42
N GLN A 508 18.01 19.77 -14.21
CA GLN A 508 18.38 20.84 -15.11
C GLN A 508 19.36 20.32 -16.16
N THR A 509 19.05 20.56 -17.43
CA THR A 509 19.97 20.31 -18.54
C THR A 509 20.65 21.61 -18.96
N GLY A 510 21.80 21.46 -19.61
CA GLY A 510 22.52 22.57 -20.23
C GLY A 510 23.99 22.22 -20.50
N PRO A 511 24.73 23.12 -21.16
CA PRO A 511 26.10 22.86 -21.62
C PRO A 511 27.07 22.45 -20.51
N ASN A 512 26.82 22.94 -19.29
CA ASN A 512 27.65 22.70 -18.12
C ASN A 512 27.22 21.47 -17.29
N GLY A 513 26.11 20.80 -17.64
CA GLY A 513 25.69 19.53 -17.05
C GLY A 513 25.33 19.55 -15.57
N VAL A 514 24.87 20.70 -15.03
CA VAL A 514 24.44 20.84 -13.63
C VAL A 514 23.06 21.46 -13.56
#